data_AF-A0A838W1I4-F1
#
_entry.id   AF-A0A838W1I4-F1
#
_cell.length_a   1.000
_cell.length_b   1.000
_cell.length_c   1.000
_cell.angle_alpha   90.00
_cell.angle_beta   90.00
_cell.angle_gamma   90.00
#
_symmetry.space_group_name_H-M   'P 1'
#
loop_
_entity.id
_entity.type
_entity.pdbx_description
1 polymer ?
#
loop_
_entity_poly.entity_id
_entity_poly.type
_entity_poly.pdbx_seq_one_letter_code
_entity_poly.pdbx_strand_id
1 'polypeptide(L)'
;MSQNTTTLKVLEAYTRDVGRGVARIDYDSMDSLSASTGDVVEIKGKRKTVAKCLPLYPSDEGKGIIRVDGLVRNNAGIAIGDTVLVRKIKAVPAEKVIVAPLEAIPPIDERYLADALESVPLIKGDNVMVPYFGGRLTFQVIGVTPGPGVDAVLVTQKTVFHIAERGETLRGVPQVTYEDIGGLKEEIQKVREMIELPLRHPEIFEKLGIEAPKGVLLYGPPGTGKTLLAKAVANESNAHFISISGPEIMSKFYGESEARLREIFKETKEKAPSIVFIDEIDSIAPKREEVTGEVERRVVSQLLSLMDGLEARGKVIVIAATNRPNAIDPALRRPGRFDREIEIKVPDKRGRLEVLQIHARNMPL
;
A
#
# COMPACT_ATOMS: atom_id res chain seq x y z
N MET A 1 -33.05 -16.00 -8.17
CA MET A 1 -31.92 -16.81 -8.69
C MET A 1 -30.75 -16.59 -7.74
N SER A 2 -30.34 -17.62 -7.01
CA SER A 2 -29.15 -17.56 -6.16
C SER A 2 -27.97 -17.19 -7.04
N GLN A 3 -27.41 -16.00 -6.86
CA GLN A 3 -26.19 -15.63 -7.57
C GLN A 3 -25.08 -16.55 -7.07
N ASN A 4 -24.43 -17.26 -7.98
CA ASN A 4 -23.32 -18.13 -7.62
C ASN A 4 -22.19 -17.26 -7.05
N THR A 5 -21.65 -17.68 -5.91
CA THR A 5 -20.57 -16.98 -5.22
C THR A 5 -19.43 -17.96 -4.98
N THR A 6 -18.21 -17.51 -5.24
CA THR A 6 -17.00 -18.31 -4.99
C THR A 6 -16.10 -17.56 -4.03
N THR A 7 -15.42 -18.31 -3.16
CA THR A 7 -14.48 -17.77 -2.19
C THR A 7 -13.06 -17.97 -2.71
N LEU A 8 -12.29 -16.89 -2.81
CA LEU A 8 -10.94 -16.91 -3.39
C LEU A 8 -9.93 -16.21 -2.48
N LYS A 9 -8.68 -16.70 -2.50
CA LYS A 9 -7.58 -16.08 -1.77
C LYS A 9 -6.88 -15.01 -2.60
N VAL A 10 -6.72 -13.82 -2.04
CA VAL A 10 -6.14 -12.66 -2.73
C VAL A 10 -4.63 -12.80 -2.88
N LEU A 11 -4.13 -12.61 -4.10
CA LEU A 11 -2.72 -12.49 -4.42
C LEU A 11 -2.41 -11.21 -5.20
N GLU A 12 -1.14 -10.82 -5.19
CA GLU A 12 -0.63 -9.67 -5.93
C GLU A 12 -0.87 -9.80 -7.44
N ALA A 13 -1.23 -8.71 -8.11
CA ALA A 13 -1.28 -8.68 -9.56
C ALA A 13 0.13 -8.67 -10.15
N TYR A 14 0.26 -9.07 -11.42
CA TYR A 14 1.49 -8.80 -12.15
C TYR A 14 1.51 -7.37 -12.66
N THR A 15 2.72 -6.83 -12.82
CA THR A 15 3.01 -5.43 -13.23
C THR A 15 2.20 -4.96 -14.45
N ARG A 16 1.83 -5.86 -15.37
CA ARG A 16 1.05 -5.58 -16.59
C ARG A 16 -0.44 -5.39 -16.39
N ASP A 17 -0.99 -5.89 -15.28
CA ASP A 17 -2.43 -5.82 -14.97
C ASP A 17 -2.76 -4.62 -14.05
N VAL A 18 -1.75 -3.97 -13.49
CA VAL A 18 -1.89 -2.85 -12.56
C VAL A 18 -2.50 -1.62 -13.23
N GLY A 19 -3.49 -1.02 -12.57
CA GLY A 19 -4.22 0.17 -13.02
C GLY A 19 -5.34 -0.13 -14.03
N ARG A 20 -5.58 -1.40 -14.39
CA ARG A 20 -6.56 -1.78 -15.42
C ARG A 20 -7.91 -2.24 -14.86
N GLY A 21 -8.08 -2.27 -13.54
CA GLY A 21 -9.30 -2.76 -12.90
C GLY A 21 -9.59 -4.23 -13.23
N VAL A 22 -8.55 -5.06 -13.28
CA VAL A 22 -8.63 -6.48 -13.66
C VAL A 22 -8.57 -7.37 -12.43
N ALA A 23 -9.37 -8.44 -12.44
CA ALA A 23 -9.28 -9.56 -11.52
C ALA A 23 -9.03 -10.85 -12.31
N ARG A 24 -7.90 -11.52 -12.03
CA ARG A 24 -7.60 -12.82 -12.65
C ARG A 24 -8.00 -13.98 -11.75
N ILE A 25 -8.81 -14.89 -12.25
CA ILE A 25 -9.28 -16.11 -11.57
C ILE A 25 -9.13 -17.34 -12.49
N ASP A 26 -9.09 -18.54 -11.92
CA ASP A 26 -8.99 -19.80 -12.66
C ASP A 26 -10.29 -20.14 -13.39
N TYR A 27 -10.19 -20.99 -14.40
CA TYR A 27 -11.34 -21.42 -15.20
C TYR A 27 -12.41 -22.11 -14.36
N ASP A 28 -12.02 -22.95 -13.39
CA ASP A 28 -12.97 -23.62 -12.49
C ASP A 28 -13.81 -22.62 -11.67
N SER A 29 -13.19 -21.52 -11.22
CA SER A 29 -13.92 -20.46 -10.52
C SER A 29 -14.79 -19.65 -11.47
N MET A 30 -14.35 -19.40 -12.71
CA MET A 30 -15.19 -18.76 -13.72
C MET A 30 -16.44 -19.57 -14.01
N ASP A 31 -16.30 -20.88 -14.21
CA ASP A 31 -17.40 -21.80 -14.48
C ASP A 31 -18.37 -21.84 -13.31
N SER A 32 -17.84 -21.93 -12.08
CA SER A 32 -18.63 -21.86 -10.84
C SER A 32 -19.45 -20.56 -10.74
N LEU A 33 -18.88 -19.44 -11.18
CA LEU A 33 -19.55 -18.13 -11.21
C LEU A 33 -20.43 -17.91 -12.45
N SER A 34 -20.44 -18.85 -13.40
CA SER A 34 -21.00 -18.66 -14.75
C SER A 34 -20.49 -17.38 -15.42
N ALA A 35 -19.20 -17.09 -15.25
CA ALA A 35 -18.50 -15.91 -15.77
C ALA A 35 -17.62 -16.29 -16.97
N SER A 36 -17.49 -15.36 -17.90
CA SER A 36 -16.61 -15.46 -19.07
C SER A 36 -15.53 -14.39 -19.00
N THR A 37 -14.50 -14.56 -19.83
CA THR A 37 -13.47 -13.54 -20.00
C THR A 37 -14.09 -12.20 -20.44
N GLY A 38 -13.81 -11.15 -19.68
CA GLY A 38 -14.32 -9.80 -19.91
C GLY A 38 -15.59 -9.44 -19.15
N ASP A 39 -16.26 -10.41 -18.50
CA ASP A 39 -17.37 -10.13 -17.61
C ASP A 39 -16.93 -9.32 -16.38
N VAL A 40 -17.88 -8.69 -15.70
CA VAL A 40 -17.61 -7.93 -14.48
C VAL A 40 -17.95 -8.76 -13.26
N VAL A 41 -17.04 -8.78 -12.30
CA VAL A 41 -17.21 -9.44 -11.00
C VAL A 41 -17.22 -8.41 -9.89
N GLU A 42 -18.12 -8.59 -8.92
CA GLU A 42 -18.08 -7.88 -7.63
C GLU A 42 -17.14 -8.64 -6.70
N ILE A 43 -16.20 -7.91 -6.10
CA ILE A 43 -15.32 -8.41 -5.05
C ILE A 43 -15.80 -7.80 -3.74
N LYS A 44 -16.22 -8.66 -2.81
CA LYS A 44 -16.70 -8.26 -1.50
C LYS A 44 -15.63 -8.52 -0.44
N GLY A 45 -14.98 -7.44 -0.02
CA GLY A 45 -14.12 -7.37 1.16
C GLY A 45 -14.81 -6.66 2.32
N LYS A 46 -14.07 -5.75 3.00
CA LYS A 46 -14.67 -4.78 3.94
C LYS A 46 -15.63 -3.83 3.22
N ARG A 47 -15.34 -3.57 1.95
CA ARG A 47 -16.16 -2.82 0.99
C ARG A 47 -16.38 -3.67 -0.25
N LYS A 48 -17.36 -3.26 -1.03
CA LYS A 48 -17.60 -3.82 -2.37
C LYS A 48 -16.85 -2.97 -3.38
N THR A 49 -16.23 -3.62 -4.34
CA THR A 49 -15.66 -3.02 -5.54
C THR A 49 -15.88 -3.98 -6.71
N VAL A 50 -15.49 -3.57 -7.91
CA VAL A 50 -15.68 -4.36 -9.12
C VAL A 50 -14.41 -4.43 -9.94
N ALA A 51 -14.29 -5.51 -10.69
CA ALA A 51 -13.17 -5.70 -11.60
C ALA A 51 -13.61 -6.51 -12.82
N LYS A 52 -12.85 -6.36 -13.91
CA LYS A 52 -13.00 -7.15 -15.13
C LYS A 52 -12.36 -8.52 -14.94
N CYS A 53 -13.14 -9.57 -15.13
CA CYS A 53 -12.74 -10.96 -15.00
C CYS A 53 -11.86 -11.37 -16.18
N LEU A 54 -10.64 -11.82 -15.91
CA LEU A 54 -9.70 -12.38 -16.90
C LEU A 54 -9.15 -13.74 -16.41
N PRO A 55 -8.66 -14.61 -17.30
CA PRO A 55 -8.12 -15.90 -16.89
C PRO A 55 -6.81 -15.73 -16.12
N LEU A 56 -6.56 -16.64 -15.19
CA LEU A 56 -5.27 -16.77 -14.51
C LEU A 56 -4.16 -17.16 -15.50
N TYR A 57 -2.94 -17.08 -14.99
CA TYR A 57 -1.79 -17.60 -15.71
C TYR A 57 -1.73 -19.11 -15.55
N PRO A 58 -1.29 -19.87 -16.58
CA PRO A 58 -1.25 -21.33 -16.52
C PRO A 58 -0.51 -21.90 -15.30
N SER A 59 0.47 -21.17 -14.76
CA SER A 59 1.24 -21.56 -13.56
C SER A 59 0.46 -21.48 -12.23
N ASP A 60 -0.70 -20.83 -12.25
CA ASP A 60 -1.50 -20.44 -11.10
C ASP A 60 -2.92 -21.05 -11.08
N GLU A 61 -3.27 -21.81 -12.11
CA GLU A 61 -4.55 -22.51 -12.24
C GLU A 61 -4.78 -23.51 -11.08
N GLY A 62 -6.05 -23.66 -10.68
CA GLY A 62 -6.49 -24.64 -9.68
C GLY A 62 -6.11 -24.32 -8.23
N LYS A 63 -5.57 -23.12 -7.96
CA LYS A 63 -5.15 -22.73 -6.60
C LYS A 63 -6.25 -22.02 -5.80
N GLY A 64 -7.42 -21.76 -6.38
CA GLY A 64 -8.50 -21.03 -5.71
C GLY A 64 -8.10 -19.60 -5.33
N ILE A 65 -7.35 -18.93 -6.21
CA ILE A 65 -6.77 -17.60 -5.98
C ILE A 65 -7.39 -16.55 -6.91
N ILE A 66 -7.35 -15.31 -6.46
CA ILE A 66 -7.68 -14.14 -7.25
C ILE A 66 -6.49 -13.18 -7.25
N ARG A 67 -5.96 -12.84 -8.43
CA ARG A 67 -4.93 -11.81 -8.57
C ARG A 67 -5.56 -10.47 -8.90
N VAL A 68 -5.38 -9.50 -8.02
CA VAL A 68 -5.87 -8.12 -8.15
C VAL A 68 -4.79 -7.14 -7.73
N ASP A 69 -4.78 -5.97 -8.34
CA ASP A 69 -3.77 -4.94 -8.06
C ASP A 69 -4.06 -4.18 -6.76
N GLY A 70 -3.09 -3.36 -6.32
CA GLY A 70 -3.24 -2.56 -5.11
C GLY A 70 -4.40 -1.57 -5.15
N LEU A 71 -4.83 -1.11 -6.35
CA LEU A 71 -5.98 -0.22 -6.50
C LEU A 71 -7.29 -0.94 -6.15
N VAL A 72 -7.54 -2.11 -6.75
CA VAL A 72 -8.72 -2.94 -6.47
C VAL A 72 -8.70 -3.42 -5.01
N ARG A 73 -7.51 -3.80 -4.50
CA ARG A 73 -7.36 -4.17 -3.08
C ARG A 73 -7.74 -3.02 -2.15
N ASN A 74 -7.24 -1.81 -2.42
CA ASN A 74 -7.57 -0.63 -1.63
C ASN A 74 -9.08 -0.36 -1.69
N ASN A 75 -9.68 -0.35 -2.87
CA ASN A 75 -11.13 -0.12 -3.05
C ASN A 75 -11.98 -1.10 -2.23
N ALA A 76 -11.67 -2.40 -2.28
CA ALA A 76 -12.34 -3.43 -1.47
C ALA A 76 -11.98 -3.38 0.02
N GLY A 77 -10.88 -2.73 0.40
CA GLY A 77 -10.34 -2.72 1.76
C GLY A 77 -9.78 -4.09 2.19
N ILE A 78 -9.17 -4.81 1.25
CA ILE A 78 -8.59 -6.16 1.43
C ILE A 78 -7.06 -6.08 1.34
N ALA A 79 -6.37 -7.07 1.91
CA ALA A 79 -4.93 -7.22 1.84
C ALA A 79 -4.56 -8.51 1.07
N ILE A 80 -3.26 -8.67 0.77
CA ILE A 80 -2.77 -9.88 0.12
C ILE A 80 -2.83 -11.04 1.14
N GLY A 81 -3.45 -12.14 0.74
CA GLY A 81 -3.67 -13.31 1.60
C GLY A 81 -5.05 -13.37 2.24
N ASP A 82 -5.81 -12.27 2.22
CA ASP A 82 -7.21 -12.26 2.62
C ASP A 82 -8.03 -13.21 1.74
N THR A 83 -9.13 -13.70 2.29
CA THR A 83 -10.10 -14.51 1.57
C THR A 83 -11.33 -13.64 1.28
N VAL A 84 -11.72 -13.56 0.00
CA VAL A 84 -12.81 -12.68 -0.47
C VAL A 84 -13.91 -13.47 -1.13
N LEU A 85 -15.12 -12.93 -1.07
CA LEU A 85 -16.27 -13.47 -1.80
C LEU A 85 -16.41 -12.74 -3.12
N VAL A 86 -16.44 -13.51 -4.21
CA VAL A 86 -16.55 -13.01 -5.57
C VAL A 86 -17.87 -13.49 -6.16
N ARG A 87 -18.54 -12.61 -6.90
CA ARG A 87 -19.76 -12.96 -7.65
C ARG A 87 -19.79 -12.24 -9.00
N LYS A 88 -20.37 -12.87 -10.01
CA LYS A 88 -20.65 -12.21 -11.29
C LYS A 88 -21.75 -11.17 -11.10
N ILE A 89 -21.57 -10.00 -11.68
CA ILE A 89 -22.59 -8.95 -11.74
C ILE A 89 -22.77 -8.44 -13.17
N LYS A 90 -23.88 -7.77 -13.42
CA LYS A 90 -24.11 -7.10 -14.70
C LYS A 90 -23.64 -5.66 -14.59
N ALA A 91 -22.70 -5.27 -15.44
CA ALA A 91 -22.34 -3.86 -15.63
C ALA A 91 -23.11 -3.28 -16.82
N VAL A 92 -23.64 -2.08 -16.66
CA VAL A 92 -24.31 -1.34 -17.74
C VAL A 92 -23.38 -0.24 -18.26
N PRO A 93 -23.44 0.11 -19.56
CA PRO A 93 -22.66 1.24 -20.08
C PRO A 93 -22.94 2.53 -19.30
N ALA A 94 -21.88 3.22 -18.89
CA ALA A 94 -21.99 4.50 -18.17
C ALA A 94 -22.36 5.63 -19.14
N GLU A 95 -23.37 6.41 -18.79
CA GLU A 95 -23.73 7.65 -19.51
C GLU A 95 -22.88 8.81 -18.99
N LYS A 96 -22.79 8.94 -17.67
CA LYS A 96 -22.03 10.00 -16.99
C LYS A 96 -21.30 9.44 -15.78
N VAL A 97 -20.04 9.85 -15.60
CA VAL A 97 -19.24 9.53 -14.41
C VAL A 97 -18.72 10.84 -13.84
N ILE A 98 -18.93 11.06 -12.55
CA ILE A 98 -18.41 12.22 -11.84
C ILE A 98 -17.27 11.75 -10.95
N VAL A 99 -16.12 12.38 -11.11
CA VAL A 99 -14.90 12.06 -10.37
C VAL A 99 -14.36 13.29 -9.66
N ALA A 100 -13.65 13.08 -8.56
CA ALA A 100 -12.97 14.15 -7.84
C ALA A 100 -11.49 13.78 -7.65
N PRO A 101 -10.54 14.68 -7.93
CA PRO A 101 -9.13 14.38 -7.79
C PRO A 101 -8.72 14.31 -6.32
N LEU A 102 -7.89 13.33 -5.96
CA LEU A 102 -7.37 13.18 -4.60
C LEU A 102 -6.23 14.16 -4.29
N GLU A 103 -5.58 14.67 -5.33
CA GLU A 103 -4.43 15.57 -5.29
C GLU A 103 -4.64 16.78 -6.20
N ALA A 104 -3.74 17.76 -6.13
CA ALA A 104 -3.70 18.82 -7.13
C ALA A 104 -3.35 18.20 -8.50
N ILE A 105 -4.21 18.41 -9.48
CA ILE A 105 -4.02 17.89 -10.84
C ILE A 105 -3.73 19.05 -11.81
N PRO A 106 -2.92 18.80 -12.86
CA PRO A 106 -2.81 19.73 -13.98
C PRO A 106 -4.15 19.83 -14.73
N PRO A 107 -4.37 20.89 -15.52
CA PRO A 107 -5.54 20.99 -16.37
C PRO A 107 -5.57 19.81 -17.34
N ILE A 108 -6.64 19.01 -17.28
CA ILE A 108 -6.83 17.80 -18.06
C ILE A 108 -8.21 17.81 -18.71
N ASP A 109 -8.29 17.35 -19.95
CA ASP A 109 -9.54 17.19 -20.66
C ASP A 109 -10.32 16.00 -20.09
N GLU A 110 -11.61 16.17 -19.81
CA GLU A 110 -12.51 15.11 -19.36
C GLU A 110 -12.59 13.95 -20.38
N ARG A 111 -12.37 14.23 -21.68
CA ARG A 111 -12.29 13.19 -22.71
C ARG A 111 -11.13 12.22 -22.51
N TYR A 112 -10.00 12.72 -22.01
CA TYR A 112 -8.85 11.88 -21.71
C TYR A 112 -9.17 10.81 -20.66
N LEU A 113 -10.04 11.13 -19.69
CA LEU A 113 -10.49 10.16 -18.69
C LEU A 113 -11.32 9.04 -19.32
N ALA A 114 -12.17 9.37 -20.31
CA ALA A 114 -12.96 8.37 -21.02
C ALA A 114 -12.08 7.39 -21.80
N ASP A 115 -11.07 7.91 -22.50
CA ASP A 115 -10.11 7.09 -23.25
C ASP A 115 -9.24 6.24 -22.32
N ALA A 116 -8.72 6.84 -21.23
CA ALA A 116 -7.84 6.15 -20.29
C ALA A 116 -8.54 5.07 -19.46
N LEU A 117 -9.83 5.27 -19.15
CA LEU A 117 -10.63 4.33 -18.36
C LEU A 117 -11.53 3.45 -19.24
N GLU A 118 -11.34 3.43 -20.56
CA GLU A 118 -12.17 2.61 -21.45
C GLU A 118 -12.19 1.14 -21.01
N SER A 119 -13.38 0.54 -20.98
CA SER A 119 -13.61 -0.84 -20.52
C SER A 119 -13.28 -1.13 -19.05
N VAL A 120 -13.00 -0.09 -18.23
CA VAL A 120 -12.85 -0.24 -16.78
C VAL A 120 -14.23 -0.21 -16.12
N PRO A 121 -14.59 -1.21 -15.31
CA PRO A 121 -15.83 -1.19 -14.54
C PRO A 121 -15.67 -0.32 -13.29
N LEU A 122 -16.70 0.47 -12.96
CA LEU A 122 -16.69 1.45 -11.87
C LEU A 122 -17.91 1.32 -10.97
N ILE A 123 -17.72 1.60 -9.67
CA ILE A 123 -18.80 1.84 -8.71
C ILE A 123 -18.57 3.18 -8.00
N LYS A 124 -19.64 3.78 -7.49
CA LYS A 124 -19.54 4.97 -6.63
C LYS A 124 -18.70 4.69 -5.37
N GLY A 125 -17.67 5.50 -5.16
CA GLY A 125 -16.78 5.46 -4.02
C GLY A 125 -15.42 4.81 -4.30
N ASP A 126 -15.27 4.14 -5.45
CA ASP A 126 -14.01 3.55 -5.88
C ASP A 126 -13.00 4.63 -6.31
N ASN A 127 -11.73 4.36 -6.06
CA ASN A 127 -10.64 5.13 -6.59
C ASN A 127 -10.22 4.54 -7.95
N VAL A 128 -9.91 5.42 -8.89
CA VAL A 128 -9.45 5.08 -10.24
C VAL A 128 -8.13 5.78 -10.52
N MET A 129 -7.29 5.12 -11.32
CA MET A 129 -5.98 5.61 -11.69
C MET A 129 -5.96 5.90 -13.18
N VAL A 130 -5.57 7.11 -13.54
CA VAL A 130 -5.44 7.58 -14.91
C VAL A 130 -3.96 7.85 -15.16
N PRO A 131 -3.29 7.14 -16.10
CA PRO A 131 -1.93 7.46 -16.49
C PRO A 131 -1.84 8.91 -16.97
N TYR A 132 -0.76 9.62 -16.66
CA TYR A 132 -0.57 10.99 -17.14
C TYR A 132 0.91 11.31 -17.24
N PHE A 133 1.44 11.45 -18.47
CA PHE A 133 2.83 11.85 -18.77
C PHE A 133 3.90 11.21 -17.86
N GLY A 134 4.01 9.88 -17.85
CA GLY A 134 4.98 9.17 -17.02
C GLY A 134 4.61 9.07 -15.53
N GLY A 135 3.56 9.77 -15.10
CA GLY A 135 2.96 9.68 -13.78
C GLY A 135 1.56 9.08 -13.81
N ARG A 136 0.84 9.24 -12.70
CA ARG A 136 -0.54 8.79 -12.53
C ARG A 136 -1.33 9.84 -11.75
N LEU A 137 -2.57 10.06 -12.16
CA LEU A 137 -3.56 10.85 -11.42
C LEU A 137 -4.55 9.90 -10.78
N THR A 138 -4.88 10.14 -9.52
CA THR A 138 -5.87 9.33 -8.81
C THR A 138 -7.12 10.15 -8.57
N PHE A 139 -8.25 9.58 -8.95
CA PHE A 139 -9.55 10.18 -8.76
C PHE A 139 -10.45 9.25 -7.94
N GLN A 140 -11.35 9.81 -7.16
CA GLN A 140 -12.43 9.06 -6.55
C GLN A 140 -13.71 9.25 -7.36
N VAL A 141 -14.42 8.16 -7.64
CA VAL A 141 -15.72 8.18 -8.29
C VAL A 141 -16.77 8.65 -7.29
N ILE A 142 -17.31 9.86 -7.47
CA ILE A 142 -18.31 10.43 -6.56
C ILE A 142 -19.74 10.15 -7.01
N GLY A 143 -19.93 9.89 -8.32
CA GLY A 143 -21.24 9.58 -8.89
C GLY A 143 -21.14 8.85 -10.22
N VAL A 144 -22.14 8.01 -10.49
CA VAL A 144 -22.27 7.26 -11.75
C VAL A 144 -23.72 7.33 -12.22
N THR A 145 -23.91 7.41 -13.54
CA THR A 145 -25.22 7.39 -14.20
C THR A 145 -25.21 6.31 -15.29
N PRO A 146 -26.23 5.42 -15.33
CA PRO A 146 -27.41 5.34 -14.46
C PRO A 146 -27.08 4.88 -13.02
N GLY A 147 -27.66 5.58 -12.04
CA GLY A 147 -27.29 5.44 -10.61
C GLY A 147 -28.19 4.54 -9.75
N PRO A 148 -29.53 4.54 -9.88
CA PRO A 148 -30.40 3.70 -9.05
C PRO A 148 -30.55 2.28 -9.62
N GLY A 149 -30.30 1.25 -8.79
CA GLY A 149 -30.57 -0.15 -9.14
C GLY A 149 -29.50 -0.83 -10.02
N VAL A 150 -28.37 -0.16 -10.24
CA VAL A 150 -27.24 -0.65 -11.02
C VAL A 150 -26.10 -1.03 -10.08
N ASP A 151 -25.66 -2.29 -10.13
CA ASP A 151 -24.55 -2.78 -9.29
C ASP A 151 -23.19 -2.17 -9.70
N ALA A 152 -22.99 -1.94 -11.00
CA ALA A 152 -21.78 -1.36 -11.57
C ALA A 152 -22.01 -0.73 -12.94
N VAL A 153 -21.18 0.24 -13.30
CA VAL A 153 -21.16 0.81 -14.65
C VAL A 153 -19.87 0.44 -15.39
N LEU A 154 -19.93 0.34 -16.71
CA LEU A 154 -18.78 0.11 -17.57
C LEU A 154 -18.49 1.36 -18.37
N VAL A 155 -17.26 1.87 -18.30
CA VAL A 155 -16.84 3.04 -19.09
C VAL A 155 -16.72 2.66 -20.56
N THR A 156 -17.27 3.50 -21.42
CA THR A 156 -17.24 3.39 -22.87
C THR A 156 -16.81 4.72 -23.48
N GLN A 157 -16.49 4.76 -24.78
CA GLN A 157 -16.15 6.01 -25.49
C GLN A 157 -17.29 7.05 -25.47
N LYS A 158 -18.53 6.65 -25.17
CA LYS A 158 -19.69 7.56 -25.06
C LYS A 158 -19.87 8.13 -23.66
N THR A 159 -19.12 7.61 -22.68
CA THR A 159 -19.25 8.02 -21.29
C THR A 159 -18.72 9.43 -21.10
N VAL A 160 -19.57 10.32 -20.57
CA VAL A 160 -19.19 11.70 -20.28
C VAL A 160 -18.61 11.78 -18.87
N PHE A 161 -17.37 12.22 -18.75
CA PHE A 161 -16.77 12.49 -17.45
C PHE A 161 -17.09 13.91 -16.98
N HIS A 162 -17.16 14.09 -15.67
CA HIS A 162 -17.15 15.41 -15.06
C HIS A 162 -16.17 15.43 -13.89
N ILE A 163 -15.22 16.36 -13.91
CA ILE A 163 -14.25 16.53 -12.81
C ILE A 163 -14.82 17.57 -11.83
N ALA A 164 -15.22 17.09 -10.65
CA ALA A 164 -15.66 17.96 -9.56
C ALA A 164 -14.47 18.49 -8.75
N GLU A 165 -14.71 19.57 -8.01
CA GLU A 165 -13.73 20.11 -7.07
C GLU A 165 -13.40 19.13 -5.94
N ARG A 166 -12.22 19.32 -5.35
CA ARG A 166 -11.72 18.49 -4.26
C ARG A 166 -12.61 18.64 -3.02
N GLY A 167 -13.42 17.64 -2.71
CA GLY A 167 -14.21 17.60 -1.47
C GLY A 167 -13.33 17.31 -0.24
N GLU A 168 -13.73 17.81 0.94
CA GLU A 168 -13.04 17.56 2.21
C GLU A 168 -13.10 16.09 2.68
N THR A 169 -13.97 15.27 2.07
CA THR A 169 -14.22 13.86 2.41
C THR A 169 -13.50 12.85 1.52
N LEU A 170 -12.51 13.30 0.74
CA LEU A 170 -11.80 12.45 -0.21
C LEU A 170 -10.80 11.52 0.49
N ARG A 171 -10.89 10.21 0.17
CA ARG A 171 -10.06 9.19 0.80
C ARG A 171 -8.67 9.11 0.17
N GLY A 172 -7.68 9.62 0.91
CA GLY A 172 -6.30 9.13 0.87
C GLY A 172 -5.38 9.74 -0.19
N VAL A 173 -4.13 9.93 0.21
CA VAL A 173 -2.95 10.26 -0.61
C VAL A 173 -2.66 9.09 -1.58
N PRO A 174 -2.11 9.30 -2.79
CA PRO A 174 -1.69 8.23 -3.70
C PRO A 174 -0.83 7.22 -2.96
N GLN A 175 -1.30 5.98 -2.96
CA GLN A 175 -0.68 4.92 -2.19
C GLN A 175 0.33 4.21 -3.07
N VAL A 176 1.60 4.25 -2.63
CA VAL A 176 2.63 3.33 -3.11
C VAL A 176 2.18 1.93 -2.71
N THR A 177 2.22 0.99 -3.65
CA THR A 177 1.84 -0.41 -3.45
C THR A 177 3.07 -1.31 -3.67
N TYR A 178 3.00 -2.60 -3.32
CA TYR A 178 4.12 -3.51 -3.58
C TYR A 178 4.42 -3.63 -5.09
N GLU A 179 3.41 -3.49 -5.95
CA GLU A 179 3.55 -3.53 -7.40
C GLU A 179 4.27 -2.29 -8.00
N ASP A 180 4.50 -1.27 -7.17
CA ASP A 180 5.28 -0.08 -7.51
C ASP A 180 6.76 -0.23 -7.08
N ILE A 181 7.16 -1.39 -6.53
CA ILE A 181 8.53 -1.69 -6.07
C ILE A 181 9.11 -2.86 -6.88
N GLY A 182 10.15 -2.59 -7.67
CA GLY A 182 10.82 -3.61 -8.50
C GLY A 182 12.03 -4.23 -7.82
N GLY A 183 12.25 -5.53 -8.02
CA GLY A 183 13.50 -6.21 -7.66
C GLY A 183 13.73 -6.49 -6.17
N LEU A 184 12.71 -6.30 -5.32
CA LEU A 184 12.79 -6.51 -3.87
C LEU A 184 11.83 -7.60 -3.36
N LYS A 185 11.58 -8.64 -4.16
CA LYS A 185 10.54 -9.65 -3.84
C LYS A 185 10.80 -10.39 -2.52
N GLU A 186 12.05 -10.75 -2.25
CA GLU A 186 12.42 -11.45 -1.02
C GLU A 186 12.31 -10.54 0.20
N GLU A 187 12.74 -9.28 0.06
CA GLU A 187 12.68 -8.26 1.10
C GLU A 187 11.22 -7.89 1.40
N ILE A 188 10.39 -7.70 0.36
CA ILE A 188 8.94 -7.49 0.50
C ILE A 188 8.33 -8.63 1.28
N GLN A 189 8.60 -9.90 0.93
CA GLN A 189 8.06 -11.05 1.64
C GLN A 189 8.42 -11.04 3.13
N LYS A 190 9.67 -10.75 3.47
CA LYS A 190 10.11 -10.62 4.89
C LYS A 190 9.38 -9.50 5.61
N VAL A 191 9.25 -8.33 4.98
CA VAL A 191 8.55 -7.20 5.61
C VAL A 191 7.07 -7.51 5.80
N ARG A 192 6.42 -8.21 4.87
CA ARG A 192 5.03 -8.64 4.99
C ARG A 192 4.84 -9.57 6.20
N GLU A 193 5.72 -10.54 6.37
CA GLU A 193 5.68 -11.46 7.51
C GLU A 193 5.94 -10.76 8.85
N MET A 194 6.87 -9.79 8.87
CA MET A 194 7.29 -9.11 10.09
C MET A 194 6.38 -7.94 10.48
N ILE A 195 5.70 -7.28 9.53
CA ILE A 195 4.97 -6.03 9.77
C ILE A 195 3.49 -6.14 9.42
N GLU A 196 3.16 -6.62 8.23
CA GLU A 196 1.77 -6.68 7.76
C GLU A 196 0.98 -7.74 8.56
N LEU A 197 1.55 -8.93 8.74
CA LEU A 197 0.88 -10.05 9.42
C LEU A 197 0.51 -9.72 10.88
N PRO A 198 1.40 -9.16 11.74
CA PRO A 198 1.01 -8.77 13.10
C PRO A 198 -0.07 -7.69 13.17
N LEU A 199 -0.07 -6.71 12.24
CA LEU A 199 -1.01 -5.60 12.26
C LEU A 199 -2.40 -6.02 11.77
N ARG A 200 -2.47 -6.91 10.78
CA ARG A 200 -3.71 -7.37 10.16
C ARG A 200 -4.33 -8.56 10.88
N HIS A 201 -3.50 -9.49 11.34
CA HIS A 201 -3.90 -10.76 11.95
C HIS A 201 -3.29 -10.99 13.34
N PRO A 202 -3.52 -10.06 14.30
CA PRO A 202 -2.99 -10.21 15.66
C PRO A 202 -3.42 -11.51 16.33
N GLU A 203 -4.59 -12.06 15.97
CA GLU A 203 -5.13 -13.32 16.48
C GLU A 203 -4.22 -14.53 16.23
N ILE A 204 -3.39 -14.50 15.18
CA ILE A 204 -2.44 -15.57 14.88
C ILE A 204 -1.31 -15.57 15.92
N PHE A 205 -0.78 -14.39 16.23
CA PHE A 205 0.30 -14.22 17.21
C PHE A 205 -0.18 -14.53 18.64
N GLU A 206 -1.40 -14.11 18.98
CA GLU A 206 -2.03 -14.42 20.27
C GLU A 206 -2.21 -15.94 20.48
N LYS A 207 -2.67 -16.67 19.45
CA LYS A 207 -2.83 -18.13 19.52
C LYS A 207 -1.51 -18.87 19.63
N LEU A 208 -0.48 -18.39 18.95
CA LEU A 208 0.86 -18.99 18.97
C LEU A 208 1.67 -18.61 20.21
N GLY A 209 1.22 -17.63 20.99
CA GLY A 209 1.92 -17.16 22.20
C GLY A 209 3.26 -16.49 21.90
N ILE A 210 3.43 -15.95 20.69
CA ILE A 210 4.65 -15.28 20.25
C ILE A 210 4.44 -13.76 20.21
N GLU A 211 5.47 -13.01 20.57
CA GLU A 211 5.44 -11.54 20.50
C GLU A 211 5.72 -11.07 19.07
N ALA A 212 5.00 -10.03 18.64
CA ALA A 212 5.27 -9.35 17.39
C ALA A 212 6.58 -8.54 17.50
N PRO A 213 7.34 -8.39 16.40
CA PRO A 213 8.54 -7.57 16.42
C PRO A 213 8.16 -6.10 16.65
N LYS A 214 8.89 -5.42 17.53
CA LYS A 214 8.65 -4.01 17.86
C LYS A 214 9.27 -3.06 16.85
N GLY A 215 10.38 -3.48 16.22
CA GLY A 215 11.10 -2.63 15.30
C GLY A 215 11.85 -3.38 14.21
N VAL A 216 11.82 -2.81 13.00
CA VAL A 216 12.52 -3.34 11.84
C VAL A 216 13.52 -2.30 11.34
N LEU A 217 14.80 -2.69 11.22
CA LEU A 217 15.84 -1.85 10.63
C LEU A 217 16.07 -2.25 9.16
N LEU A 218 15.73 -1.35 8.24
CA LEU A 218 16.05 -1.44 6.83
C LEU A 218 17.43 -0.81 6.58
N TYR A 219 18.37 -1.56 6.02
CA TYR A 219 19.69 -1.03 5.69
C TYR A 219 20.14 -1.41 4.30
N GLY A 220 20.99 -0.59 3.69
CA GLY A 220 21.56 -0.87 2.37
C GLY A 220 21.95 0.41 1.64
N PRO A 221 22.48 0.31 0.42
CA PRO A 221 22.91 1.48 -0.36
C PRO A 221 21.79 2.53 -0.56
N PRO A 222 22.13 3.82 -0.75
CA PRO A 222 21.12 4.83 -1.08
C PRO A 222 20.43 4.51 -2.41
N GLY A 223 19.17 4.95 -2.56
CA GLY A 223 18.42 4.79 -3.81
C GLY A 223 17.84 3.38 -4.05
N THR A 224 17.95 2.45 -3.10
CA THR A 224 17.36 1.11 -3.22
C THR A 224 15.88 1.02 -2.84
N GLY A 225 15.22 2.15 -2.55
CA GLY A 225 13.76 2.17 -2.30
C GLY A 225 13.31 1.86 -0.87
N LYS A 226 14.18 1.98 0.15
CA LYS A 226 13.83 1.79 1.58
C LYS A 226 12.58 2.58 2.01
N THR A 227 12.54 3.87 1.68
CA THR A 227 11.41 4.77 1.99
C THR A 227 10.13 4.37 1.23
N LEU A 228 10.26 3.88 -0.02
CA LEU A 228 9.13 3.39 -0.81
C LEU A 228 8.56 2.10 -0.21
N LEU A 229 9.42 1.18 0.22
CA LEU A 229 9.03 -0.06 0.88
C LEU A 229 8.25 0.20 2.16
N ALA A 230 8.74 1.08 3.03
CA ALA A 230 8.03 1.43 4.26
C ALA A 230 6.64 2.04 4.00
N LYS A 231 6.54 2.94 2.99
CA LYS A 231 5.26 3.51 2.57
C LYS A 231 4.30 2.46 2.02
N ALA A 232 4.79 1.54 1.18
CA ALA A 232 3.96 0.47 0.63
C ALA A 232 3.39 -0.44 1.72
N VAL A 233 4.21 -0.81 2.69
CA VAL A 233 3.81 -1.69 3.78
C VAL A 233 2.73 -1.05 4.65
N ALA A 234 2.85 0.24 4.94
CA ALA A 234 1.84 0.96 5.72
C ALA A 234 0.49 1.06 5.01
N ASN A 235 0.54 1.34 3.70
CA ASN A 235 -0.64 1.39 2.85
C ASN A 235 -1.35 0.02 2.79
N GLU A 236 -0.60 -1.05 2.52
CA GLU A 236 -1.13 -2.41 2.42
C GLU A 236 -1.62 -2.92 3.79
N SER A 237 -0.97 -2.52 4.88
CA SER A 237 -1.43 -2.82 6.24
C SER A 237 -2.65 -1.99 6.66
N ASN A 238 -3.03 -0.94 5.91
CA ASN A 238 -4.04 0.05 6.29
C ASN A 238 -3.79 0.58 7.72
N ALA A 239 -2.52 0.82 8.03
CA ALA A 239 -2.05 1.38 9.30
C ALA A 239 -1.79 2.88 9.15
N HIS A 240 -1.98 3.64 10.22
CA HIS A 240 -1.62 5.05 10.23
C HIS A 240 -0.10 5.21 10.06
N PHE A 241 0.34 5.95 9.05
CA PHE A 241 1.76 6.10 8.74
C PHE A 241 2.27 7.47 9.18
N ILE A 242 3.30 7.49 10.02
CA ILE A 242 4.03 8.70 10.39
C ILE A 242 5.47 8.58 9.90
N SER A 243 5.91 9.52 9.09
CA SER A 243 7.28 9.59 8.57
C SER A 243 8.07 10.66 9.31
N ILE A 244 9.26 10.32 9.77
CA ILE A 244 10.21 11.18 10.45
C ILE A 244 11.52 11.10 9.69
N SER A 245 12.11 12.25 9.36
CA SER A 245 13.49 12.30 8.86
C SER A 245 14.43 12.62 10.02
N GLY A 246 15.51 11.85 10.17
CA GLY A 246 16.51 12.03 11.23
C GLY A 246 17.03 13.47 11.34
N PRO A 247 17.53 14.07 10.23
CA PRO A 247 17.95 15.48 10.23
C PRO A 247 16.88 16.47 10.69
N GLU A 248 15.61 16.20 10.39
CA GLU A 248 14.47 17.07 10.76
C GLU A 248 14.20 17.10 12.28
N ILE A 249 14.61 16.05 12.99
CA ILE A 249 14.59 16.01 14.45
C ILE A 249 15.78 16.78 15.02
N MET A 250 16.97 16.66 14.40
CA MET A 250 18.19 17.31 14.87
C MET A 250 18.23 18.82 14.62
N SER A 251 17.53 19.32 13.61
CA SER A 251 17.59 20.74 13.22
C SER A 251 16.79 21.68 14.12
N LYS A 252 16.04 21.17 15.10
CA LYS A 252 15.19 21.98 15.99
C LYS A 252 15.93 22.37 17.27
N PHE A 253 15.56 23.51 17.86
CA PHE A 253 16.27 24.11 19.00
C PHE A 253 16.20 23.23 20.27
N TYR A 254 17.04 23.55 21.25
CA TYR A 254 17.26 22.79 22.50
C TYR A 254 15.95 22.26 23.15
N GLY A 255 15.83 20.94 23.30
CA GLY A 255 14.69 20.28 23.95
C GLY A 255 13.45 20.05 23.08
N GLU A 256 13.32 20.74 21.94
CA GLU A 256 12.19 20.57 21.02
C GLU A 256 12.24 19.21 20.32
N SER A 257 13.44 18.70 20.02
CA SER A 257 13.64 17.39 19.38
C SER A 257 13.07 16.24 20.22
N GLU A 258 13.28 16.28 21.54
CA GLU A 258 12.78 15.26 22.46
C GLU A 258 11.26 15.35 22.65
N ALA A 259 10.74 16.57 22.82
CA ALA A 259 9.30 16.81 22.94
C ALA A 259 8.57 16.32 21.68
N ARG A 260 9.11 16.63 20.51
CA ARG A 260 8.60 16.18 19.22
C ARG A 260 8.58 14.65 19.10
N LEU A 261 9.65 13.96 19.49
CA LEU A 261 9.67 12.49 19.49
C LEU A 261 8.59 11.92 20.43
N ARG A 262 8.40 12.51 21.62
CA ARG A 262 7.34 12.09 22.55
C ARG A 262 5.94 12.31 21.97
N GLU A 263 5.70 13.45 21.34
CA GLU A 263 4.42 13.78 20.70
C GLU A 263 4.10 12.80 19.57
N ILE A 264 5.07 12.52 18.69
CA ILE A 264 4.88 11.58 17.59
C ILE A 264 4.54 10.19 18.09
N PHE A 265 5.29 9.67 19.08
CA PHE A 265 5.00 8.35 19.66
C PHE A 265 3.67 8.31 20.42
N LYS A 266 3.25 9.42 21.03
CA LYS A 266 1.94 9.55 21.66
C LYS A 266 0.82 9.48 20.62
N GLU A 267 0.90 10.29 19.55
CA GLU A 267 -0.05 10.28 18.44
C GLU A 267 -0.14 8.89 17.79
N THR A 268 1.01 8.24 17.61
CA THR A 268 1.09 6.88 17.04
C THR A 268 0.30 5.87 17.87
N LYS A 269 0.41 5.94 19.20
CA LYS A 269 -0.33 5.07 20.13
C LYS A 269 -1.83 5.36 20.10
N GLU A 270 -2.22 6.63 20.04
CA GLU A 270 -3.64 7.04 19.97
C GLU A 270 -4.32 6.61 18.66
N LYS A 271 -3.57 6.61 17.54
CA LYS A 271 -4.08 6.27 16.19
C LYS A 271 -3.86 4.81 15.78
N ALA A 272 -3.46 3.94 16.72
CA ALA A 272 -3.10 2.56 16.43
C ALA A 272 -4.26 1.78 15.76
N PRO A 273 -3.98 0.91 14.74
CA PRO A 273 -2.69 0.43 14.29
C PRO A 273 -1.88 1.46 13.49
N SER A 274 -0.59 1.60 13.83
CA SER A 274 0.28 2.65 13.28
C SER A 274 1.69 2.15 12.97
N ILE A 275 2.33 2.75 11.98
CA ILE A 275 3.73 2.54 11.62
C ILE A 275 4.47 3.87 11.72
N VAL A 276 5.56 3.88 12.50
CA VAL A 276 6.49 5.01 12.57
C VAL A 276 7.68 4.68 11.68
N PHE A 277 7.91 5.46 10.64
CA PHE A 277 9.08 5.35 9.78
C PHE A 277 10.10 6.43 10.13
N ILE A 278 11.31 6.03 10.52
CA ILE A 278 12.43 6.92 10.81
C ILE A 278 13.47 6.74 9.70
N ASP A 279 13.51 7.68 8.77
CA ASP A 279 14.54 7.72 7.73
C ASP A 279 15.83 8.35 8.29
N GLU A 280 16.98 7.90 7.80
CA GLU A 280 18.30 8.35 8.25
C GLU A 280 18.45 8.30 9.78
N ILE A 281 18.13 7.15 10.37
CA ILE A 281 18.21 6.93 11.83
C ILE A 281 19.62 7.18 12.39
N ASP A 282 20.66 7.00 11.57
CA ASP A 282 22.05 7.28 11.92
C ASP A 282 22.31 8.76 12.25
N SER A 283 21.45 9.68 11.79
CA SER A 283 21.53 11.11 12.12
C SER A 283 21.05 11.42 13.54
N ILE A 284 20.11 10.65 14.09
CA ILE A 284 19.57 10.88 15.45
C ILE A 284 20.07 9.89 16.49
N ALA A 285 20.63 8.77 16.06
CA ALA A 285 21.17 7.75 16.94
C ALA A 285 22.54 7.21 16.49
N PRO A 286 23.54 8.10 16.30
CA PRO A 286 24.90 7.67 16.03
C PRO A 286 25.51 6.96 17.25
N LYS A 287 26.64 6.27 17.05
CA LYS A 287 27.43 5.68 18.13
C LYS A 287 27.79 6.72 19.17
N ARG A 288 27.60 6.39 20.45
CA ARG A 288 27.87 7.30 21.58
C ARG A 288 29.31 7.84 21.62
N GLU A 289 30.26 7.08 21.08
CA GLU A 289 31.68 7.47 20.97
C GLU A 289 31.89 8.58 19.93
N GLU A 290 31.06 8.65 18.89
CA GLU A 290 31.12 9.67 17.83
C GLU A 290 30.33 10.93 18.21
N VAL A 291 29.51 10.84 19.27
CA VAL A 291 28.69 11.96 19.77
C VAL A 291 29.49 12.89 20.66
N THR A 292 29.71 14.11 20.17
CA THR A 292 30.37 15.20 20.91
C THR A 292 29.38 16.09 21.67
N GLY A 293 28.13 16.18 21.23
CA GLY A 293 27.09 17.03 21.84
C GLY A 293 26.24 16.30 22.89
N GLU A 294 25.98 16.97 24.02
CA GLU A 294 25.08 16.44 25.06
C GLU A 294 23.64 16.25 24.54
N VAL A 295 23.20 17.13 23.64
CA VAL A 295 21.87 17.10 23.04
C VAL A 295 21.64 15.81 22.24
N GLU A 296 22.59 15.40 21.42
CA GLU A 296 22.44 14.18 20.60
C GLU A 296 22.35 12.94 21.49
N ARG A 297 23.14 12.88 22.59
CA ARG A 297 23.05 11.77 23.57
C ARG A 297 21.68 11.67 24.22
N ARG A 298 21.06 12.81 24.53
CA ARG A 298 19.72 12.85 25.12
C ARG A 298 18.66 12.39 24.12
N VAL A 299 18.76 12.77 22.85
CA VAL A 299 17.87 12.30 21.78
C VAL A 299 17.97 10.78 21.61
N VAL A 300 19.19 10.21 21.57
CA VAL A 300 19.38 8.74 21.52
C VAL A 300 18.70 8.08 22.72
N SER A 301 18.93 8.61 23.93
CA SER A 301 18.38 8.08 25.17
C SER A 301 16.85 8.15 25.21
N GLN A 302 16.27 9.24 24.70
CA GLN A 302 14.83 9.41 24.58
C GLN A 302 14.23 8.41 23.58
N LEU A 303 14.85 8.18 22.43
CA LEU A 303 14.39 7.18 21.47
C LEU A 303 14.43 5.77 22.05
N LEU A 304 15.52 5.41 22.75
CA LEU A 304 15.64 4.13 23.44
C LEU A 304 14.51 3.93 24.46
N SER A 305 14.24 4.96 25.27
CA SER A 305 13.14 4.96 26.25
C SER A 305 11.76 4.81 25.60
N LEU A 306 11.54 5.49 24.46
CA LEU A 306 10.29 5.36 23.69
C LEU A 306 10.09 3.95 23.13
N MET A 307 11.15 3.34 22.60
CA MET A 307 11.12 1.97 22.08
C MET A 307 10.86 0.95 23.20
N ASP A 308 11.52 1.09 24.35
CA ASP A 308 11.32 0.21 25.50
C ASP A 308 9.90 0.37 26.09
N GLY A 309 9.35 1.59 26.03
CA GLY A 309 7.98 1.92 26.43
C GLY A 309 6.90 1.54 25.41
N LEU A 310 7.24 0.87 24.31
CA LEU A 310 6.26 0.21 23.45
C LEU A 310 5.84 -1.12 24.07
N GLU A 311 4.54 -1.28 24.29
CA GLU A 311 3.97 -2.53 24.77
C GLU A 311 4.19 -3.65 23.73
N ALA A 312 4.57 -4.86 24.18
CA ALA A 312 4.78 -6.01 23.29
C ALA A 312 3.50 -6.47 22.55
N ARG A 313 2.33 -6.04 23.04
CA ARG A 313 1.02 -6.25 22.42
C ARG A 313 0.52 -5.02 21.65
N GLY A 314 1.36 -3.99 21.51
CA GLY A 314 1.01 -2.76 20.84
C GLY A 314 0.86 -2.96 19.33
N LYS A 315 -0.17 -2.34 18.73
CA LYS A 315 -0.36 -2.29 17.27
C LYS A 315 0.54 -1.22 16.62
N VAL A 316 1.71 -0.99 17.19
CA VAL A 316 2.66 0.06 16.78
C VAL A 316 3.97 -0.59 16.43
N ILE A 317 4.42 -0.41 15.19
CA ILE A 317 5.69 -0.94 14.70
C ILE A 317 6.57 0.23 14.26
N VAL A 318 7.84 0.20 14.65
CA VAL A 318 8.82 1.22 14.27
C VAL A 318 9.74 0.67 13.18
N ILE A 319 9.71 1.29 12.01
CA ILE A 319 10.63 0.99 10.91
C ILE A 319 11.70 2.06 10.88
N ALA A 320 12.97 1.69 10.93
CA ALA A 320 14.07 2.62 10.74
C ALA A 320 14.80 2.31 9.43
N ALA A 321 15.29 3.33 8.73
CA ALA A 321 16.11 3.18 7.53
C ALA A 321 17.47 3.85 7.70
N THR A 322 18.52 3.19 7.23
CA THR A 322 19.88 3.76 7.19
C THR A 322 20.65 3.31 5.96
N ASN A 323 21.63 4.11 5.55
CA ASN A 323 22.66 3.69 4.60
C ASN A 323 23.94 3.24 5.32
N ARG A 324 24.05 3.45 6.64
CA ARG A 324 25.25 3.23 7.46
C ARG A 324 24.89 2.41 8.71
N PRO A 325 24.60 1.10 8.60
CA PRO A 325 24.19 0.26 9.74
C PRO A 325 25.24 0.21 10.87
N ASN A 326 26.52 0.41 10.53
CA ASN A 326 27.63 0.42 11.48
C ASN A 326 27.79 1.76 12.23
N ALA A 327 27.06 2.81 11.84
CA ALA A 327 27.10 4.11 12.50
C ALA A 327 26.07 4.24 13.63
N ILE A 328 25.09 3.33 13.71
CA ILE A 328 24.01 3.38 14.70
C ILE A 328 24.47 2.87 16.07
N ASP A 329 23.94 3.45 17.15
CA ASP A 329 24.12 2.93 18.52
C ASP A 329 23.71 1.44 18.61
N PRO A 330 24.62 0.52 18.97
CA PRO A 330 24.32 -0.91 19.13
C PRO A 330 23.19 -1.22 20.11
N ALA A 331 22.90 -0.31 21.05
CA ALA A 331 21.77 -0.44 21.97
C ALA A 331 20.43 -0.52 21.23
N LEU A 332 20.27 0.18 20.10
CA LEU A 332 19.04 0.15 19.32
C LEU A 332 18.79 -1.20 18.60
N ARG A 333 19.84 -1.97 18.35
CA ARG A 333 19.81 -3.27 17.65
C ARG A 333 19.60 -4.47 18.59
N ARG A 334 19.32 -4.20 19.87
CA ARG A 334 19.07 -5.27 20.86
C ARG A 334 17.64 -5.80 20.74
N PRO A 335 17.40 -7.08 21.10
CA PRO A 335 16.06 -7.65 21.17
C PRO A 335 15.10 -6.76 21.97
N GLY A 336 13.87 -6.58 21.47
CA GLY A 336 12.87 -5.67 22.03
C GLY A 336 12.94 -4.23 21.49
N ARG A 337 13.87 -3.92 20.57
CA ARG A 337 13.96 -2.63 19.85
C ARG A 337 13.94 -2.89 18.35
N PHE A 338 15.04 -2.67 17.62
CA PHE A 338 15.19 -3.18 16.26
C PHE A 338 15.72 -4.62 16.32
N ASP A 339 14.81 -5.53 16.62
CA ASP A 339 15.09 -6.97 16.75
C ASP A 339 15.15 -7.69 15.39
N ARG A 340 14.66 -7.03 14.33
CA ARG A 340 14.75 -7.49 12.95
C ARG A 340 15.54 -6.51 12.10
N GLU A 341 16.40 -7.07 11.26
CA GLU A 341 17.18 -6.31 10.29
C GLU A 341 16.97 -6.89 8.91
N ILE A 342 16.76 -6.02 7.92
CA ILE A 342 16.53 -6.40 6.54
C ILE A 342 17.51 -5.62 5.67
N GLU A 343 18.41 -6.36 5.05
CA GLU A 343 19.31 -5.82 4.03
C GLU A 343 18.54 -5.61 2.72
N ILE A 344 18.52 -4.37 2.22
CA ILE A 344 18.00 -4.01 0.91
C ILE A 344 19.17 -3.95 -0.07
N LYS A 345 19.30 -4.99 -0.88
CA LYS A 345 20.40 -5.16 -1.83
C LYS A 345 20.16 -4.35 -3.12
N VAL A 346 21.22 -4.19 -3.90
CA VAL A 346 21.12 -3.65 -5.26
C VAL A 346 20.43 -4.69 -6.14
N PRO A 347 19.40 -4.31 -6.93
CA PRO A 347 18.65 -5.26 -7.73
C PRO A 347 19.50 -5.91 -8.83
N ASP A 348 19.26 -7.20 -9.06
CA ASP A 348 19.89 -7.98 -10.13
C ASP A 348 19.33 -7.59 -11.53
N LYS A 349 19.74 -8.31 -12.58
CA LYS A 349 19.25 -8.02 -13.94
C LYS A 349 17.73 -8.11 -14.06
N ARG A 350 17.10 -9.06 -13.35
CA ARG A 350 15.65 -9.25 -13.38
C ARG A 350 14.94 -8.14 -12.61
N GLY A 351 15.43 -7.81 -11.42
CA GLY A 351 14.92 -6.71 -10.61
C GLY A 351 15.02 -5.36 -11.32
N ARG A 352 16.13 -5.09 -12.03
CA ARG A 352 16.25 -3.88 -12.85
C ARG A 352 15.25 -3.84 -14.00
N LEU A 353 14.95 -4.98 -14.63
CA LEU A 353 13.90 -5.04 -15.65
C LEU A 353 12.53 -4.71 -15.05
N GLU A 354 12.22 -5.22 -13.86
CA GLU A 354 10.98 -4.89 -13.14
C GLU A 354 10.89 -3.39 -12.82
N VAL A 355 11.98 -2.79 -12.33
CA VAL A 355 12.07 -1.34 -12.08
C VAL A 355 11.81 -0.55 -13.37
N LEU A 356 12.43 -0.95 -14.49
CA LEU A 356 12.19 -0.31 -15.79
C LEU A 356 10.73 -0.44 -16.24
N GLN A 357 10.11 -1.62 -16.06
CA GLN A 357 8.71 -1.83 -16.40
C GLN A 357 7.76 -0.96 -15.57
N ILE A 358 8.06 -0.76 -14.28
CA ILE A 358 7.28 0.11 -13.40
C ILE A 358 7.36 1.56 -13.88
N HIS A 359 8.57 2.07 -14.15
CA HIS A 359 8.75 3.44 -14.63
C HIS A 359 8.23 3.67 -16.05
N ALA A 360 8.27 2.65 -16.90
CA ALA A 360 7.74 2.68 -18.25
C ALA A 360 6.21 2.52 -18.33
N ARG A 361 5.54 2.06 -17.26
CA ARG A 361 4.10 1.70 -17.28
C ARG A 361 3.20 2.83 -17.79
N ASN A 362 3.54 4.07 -17.48
CA ASN A 362 2.78 5.27 -17.84
C ASN A 362 3.45 6.10 -18.94
N MET A 363 4.46 5.55 -19.62
CA MET A 363 5.16 6.21 -20.72
C MET A 363 4.61 5.71 -22.07
N PRO A 364 4.35 6.61 -23.03
CA PRO A 364 4.04 6.22 -24.41
C PRO A 364 5.34 5.82 -25.12
N LEU A 365 5.72 4.54 -24.99
CA LEU A 365 6.93 3.96 -25.60
C LEU A 365 6.66 3.27 -26.93
#